data_AF-F0QXG3-F1
#
_entry.id   AF-F0QXG3-F1
#
_cell.length_a   1.000
_cell.length_b   1.000
_cell.length_c   1.000
_cell.angle_alpha   90.00
_cell.angle_beta   90.00
_cell.angle_gamma   90.00
#
_symmetry.space_group_name_H-M   'P 1'
#
loop_
_entity.id
_entity.type
_entity.pdbx_description
1 polymer ?
#
loop_
_entity_poly.entity_id
_entity_poly.type
_entity_poly.pdbx_seq_one_letter_code
_entity_poly.pdbx_strand_id
1 'polypeptide(L)'
;MPILHRFIVEELPKFKMNIKSDNGLYKFTVNAVRRYLVKYLPESEVDGAVIALATGRLTIELVRHGFEVVRRHRGVYIVRRVVGDGE
;
A
#
# COMPACT_ATOMS: atom_id res chain seq x y z
N MET A 1 -13.67 9.72 -1.28
CA MET A 1 -12.49 8.85 -1.60
C MET A 1 -12.41 7.68 -0.62
N PRO A 2 -12.23 6.42 -1.10
CA PRO A 2 -12.00 5.25 -0.25
C PRO A 2 -10.77 5.41 0.66
N ILE A 3 -10.77 4.82 1.86
CA ILE A 3 -9.67 5.01 2.83
C ILE A 3 -8.32 4.49 2.33
N LEU A 4 -8.31 3.41 1.53
CA LEU A 4 -7.10 2.85 0.94
C LEU A 4 -6.49 3.75 -0.14
N HIS A 5 -7.34 4.46 -0.89
CA HIS A 5 -6.89 5.50 -1.82
C HIS A 5 -6.10 6.58 -1.07
N ARG A 6 -6.63 7.08 0.05
CA ARG A 6 -5.93 8.11 0.84
C ARG A 6 -4.61 7.60 1.40
N PHE A 7 -4.54 6.35 1.87
CA PHE A 7 -3.28 5.75 2.30
C PHE A 7 -2.22 5.77 1.18
N ILE A 8 -2.58 5.40 -0.05
CA ILE A 8 -1.64 5.37 -1.18
C ILE A 8 -1.12 6.78 -1.52
N VAL A 9 -1.99 7.79 -1.46
CA VAL A 9 -1.61 9.16 -1.82
C VAL A 9 -0.82 9.85 -0.69
N GLU A 10 -1.27 9.72 0.56
CA GLU A 10 -0.78 10.52 1.69
C GLU A 10 0.34 9.82 2.47
N GLU A 11 0.28 8.49 2.61
CA GLU A 11 1.18 7.74 3.49
C GLU A 11 2.24 6.95 2.72
N LEU A 12 1.91 6.34 1.58
CA LEU A 12 2.85 5.53 0.81
C LEU A 12 4.17 6.27 0.49
N PRO A 13 4.19 7.57 0.14
CA PRO A 13 5.43 8.31 -0.11
C PRO A 13 6.42 8.30 1.04
N LYS A 14 5.94 8.18 2.29
CA LYS A 14 6.76 8.13 3.51
C LYS A 14 7.52 6.81 3.65
N PHE A 15 7.13 5.78 2.90
CA PHE A 15 7.74 4.45 2.89
C PHE A 15 8.71 4.24 1.72
N LYS A 16 9.11 5.32 1.03
CA LYS A 16 10.08 5.25 -0.06
C LYS A 16 11.40 4.67 0.46
N MET A 17 11.92 3.68 -0.25
CA MET A 17 13.23 3.12 0.05
C MET A 17 14.32 4.13 -0.37
N ASN A 18 15.46 4.12 0.31
CA ASN A 18 16.58 5.02 0.03
C ASN A 18 17.81 4.19 -0.37
N ILE A 19 17.70 3.44 -1.46
CA ILE A 19 18.75 2.59 -2.02
C ILE A 19 19.24 3.22 -3.33
N LYS A 20 20.54 3.16 -3.63
CA LYS A 20 21.14 3.78 -4.84
C LYS A 20 20.52 3.33 -6.19
N SER A 21 19.75 2.24 -6.21
CA SER A 21 19.03 1.72 -7.38
C SER A 21 17.50 1.91 -7.30
N ASP A 22 17.01 2.85 -6.47
CA ASP A 22 15.59 3.08 -6.23
C ASP A 22 14.87 3.72 -7.44
N ASN A 23 14.46 2.87 -8.39
CA ASN A 23 13.46 3.22 -9.40
C ASN A 23 12.05 3.35 -8.79
N GLY A 24 11.91 4.12 -7.71
CA GLY A 24 10.63 4.35 -7.03
C GLY A 24 10.07 3.13 -6.32
N LEU A 25 10.88 2.43 -5.51
CA LEU A 25 10.38 1.36 -4.63
C LEU A 25 9.90 1.92 -3.29
N TYR A 26 8.82 1.33 -2.80
CA TYR A 26 8.23 1.63 -1.50
C TYR A 26 8.07 0.34 -0.71
N LYS A 27 8.43 0.37 0.58
CA LYS A 27 8.35 -0.80 1.45
C LYS A 27 7.53 -0.50 2.69
N PHE A 28 6.40 -1.16 2.81
CA PHE A 28 5.49 -1.01 3.96
C PHE A 28 4.96 -2.36 4.43
N THR A 29 4.26 -2.36 5.57
CA THR A 29 3.69 -3.59 6.16
C THR A 29 2.17 -3.48 6.27
N VAL A 30 1.48 -4.61 6.32
CA VAL A 30 0.04 -4.66 6.65
C VAL A 30 -0.25 -3.95 7.96
N ASN A 31 0.66 -4.06 8.96
CA ASN A 31 0.54 -3.33 10.22
C ASN A 31 0.65 -1.80 10.04
N ALA A 32 1.43 -1.30 9.08
CA ALA A 32 1.45 0.12 8.77
C ALA A 32 0.08 0.57 8.21
N VAL A 33 -0.54 -0.24 7.36
CA VAL A 33 -1.91 0.02 6.88
C VAL A 33 -2.92 -0.05 8.03
N ARG A 34 -2.85 -1.07 8.90
CA ARG A 34 -3.69 -1.18 10.11
C ARG A 34 -3.60 0.09 10.95
N ARG A 35 -2.38 0.56 11.26
CA ARG A 35 -2.16 1.79 12.03
C ARG A 35 -2.72 3.04 11.36
N TYR A 36 -2.76 3.09 10.03
CA TYR A 36 -3.44 4.17 9.32
C TYR A 36 -4.96 4.05 9.46
N LEU A 37 -5.53 2.85 9.24
CA LEU A 37 -6.97 2.62 9.29
C LEU A 37 -7.57 2.93 10.67
N VAL A 38 -6.89 2.58 11.77
CA VAL A 38 -7.35 2.86 13.16
C VAL A 38 -7.55 4.36 13.42
N LYS A 39 -6.91 5.25 12.65
CA LYS A 39 -7.12 6.69 12.78
C LYS A 39 -8.46 7.17 12.22
N TYR A 40 -9.11 6.36 11.38
CA TYR A 40 -10.29 6.77 10.61
C TYR A 40 -11.47 5.80 10.72
N LEU A 41 -11.25 4.58 11.24
CA LEU A 41 -12.25 3.53 11.36
C LEU A 41 -12.27 2.96 12.78
N PRO A 42 -13.43 2.50 13.28
CA PRO A 42 -13.52 1.71 14.51
C PRO A 42 -12.69 0.43 14.43
N GLU A 43 -12.13 -0.04 15.56
CA GLU A 43 -11.27 -1.22 15.58
C GLU A 43 -11.94 -2.49 15.03
N SER A 44 -13.26 -2.63 15.24
CA SER A 44 -14.07 -3.73 14.69
C SER A 44 -14.13 -3.74 13.15
N GLU A 45 -14.08 -2.58 12.50
CA GLU A 45 -14.04 -2.46 11.03
C GLU A 45 -12.62 -2.61 10.48
N VAL A 46 -11.61 -2.22 11.27
CA VAL A 46 -10.20 -2.34 10.90
C VAL A 46 -9.80 -3.80 10.70
N ASP A 47 -10.21 -4.69 11.61
CA ASP A 47 -9.81 -6.10 11.50
C ASP A 47 -10.41 -6.76 10.25
N GLY A 48 -11.67 -6.45 9.93
CA GLY A 48 -12.30 -6.87 8.67
C GLY A 48 -11.60 -6.30 7.44
N ALA A 49 -11.20 -5.02 7.49
CA ALA A 49 -10.43 -4.39 6.43
C ALA A 49 -9.05 -5.06 6.25
N VAL A 50 -8.34 -5.36 7.34
CA VAL A 50 -7.03 -6.03 7.32
C VAL A 50 -7.14 -7.42 6.70
N ILE A 51 -8.19 -8.18 7.00
CA ILE A 51 -8.46 -9.47 6.36
C ILE A 51 -8.65 -9.28 4.84
N ALA A 52 -9.47 -8.31 4.42
CA ALA A 52 -9.67 -8.02 3.00
C ALA A 52 -8.38 -7.56 2.29
N LEU A 53 -7.49 -6.85 2.98
CA LEU A 53 -6.17 -6.49 2.45
C LEU A 53 -5.29 -7.73 2.28
N ALA A 54 -5.34 -8.67 3.22
CA ALA A 54 -4.60 -9.93 3.14
C ALA A 54 -5.07 -10.80 1.97
N THR A 55 -6.35 -10.76 1.61
CA THR A 55 -6.93 -11.52 0.48
C THR A 55 -6.73 -10.87 -0.89
N GLY A 56 -6.02 -9.73 -0.97
CA GLY A 56 -5.57 -9.15 -2.25
C GLY A 56 -6.20 -7.81 -2.61
N ARG A 57 -7.14 -7.28 -1.81
CA ARG A 57 -7.77 -5.98 -2.09
C ARG A 57 -6.76 -4.82 -2.11
N LEU A 58 -5.71 -4.90 -1.29
CA LEU A 58 -4.61 -3.93 -1.30
C LEU A 58 -3.85 -3.93 -2.63
N THR A 59 -3.59 -5.10 -3.20
CA THR A 59 -2.91 -5.25 -4.49
C THR A 59 -3.72 -4.62 -5.62
N ILE A 60 -5.04 -4.85 -5.64
CA ILE A 60 -5.95 -4.25 -6.64
C ILE A 60 -5.90 -2.72 -6.55
N GLU A 61 -5.96 -2.18 -5.33
CA GLU A 61 -5.93 -0.73 -5.15
C GLU A 61 -4.56 -0.14 -5.54
N LEU A 62 -3.44 -0.81 -5.22
CA LEU A 62 -2.12 -0.39 -5.69
C LEU A 62 -2.04 -0.33 -7.23
N VAL A 63 -2.51 -1.36 -7.91
CA VAL A 63 -2.52 -1.42 -9.39
C VAL A 63 -3.35 -0.30 -10.00
N ARG A 64 -4.53 0.00 -9.43
CA ARG A 64 -5.38 1.13 -9.86
C ARG A 64 -4.70 2.48 -9.77
N HIS A 65 -3.69 2.61 -8.92
CA HIS A 65 -2.93 3.84 -8.70
C HIS A 65 -1.57 3.83 -9.39
N GLY A 66 -1.33 2.88 -10.31
CA GLY A 66 -0.07 2.81 -11.06
C GLY A 66 1.08 2.26 -10.22
N PHE A 67 0.80 1.35 -9.28
CA PHE A 67 1.83 0.61 -8.55
C PHE A 67 1.74 -0.88 -8.83
N GLU A 68 2.88 -1.52 -9.03
CA GLU A 68 2.97 -2.97 -9.03
C GLU A 68 3.53 -3.49 -7.71
N VAL A 69 3.17 -4.72 -7.34
CA VAL A 69 3.75 -5.40 -6.18
C VAL A 69 4.95 -6.22 -6.64
N VAL A 70 6.16 -5.73 -6.38
CA VAL A 70 7.42 -6.41 -6.71
C VAL A 70 7.62 -7.65 -5.84
N ARG A 71 7.30 -7.55 -4.55
CA ARG A 71 7.44 -8.65 -3.61
C ARG A 71 6.46 -8.53 -2.46
N ARG A 72 5.86 -9.66 -2.06
CA ARG A 72 5.07 -9.79 -0.84
C ARG A 72 5.65 -10.91 0.03
N HIS A 73 5.97 -10.62 1.28
CA HIS A 73 6.49 -11.64 2.21
C HIS A 73 6.07 -11.35 3.65
N ARG A 74 5.41 -12.30 4.33
CA ARG A 74 5.00 -12.21 5.75
C ARG A 74 4.34 -10.86 6.12
N GLY A 75 3.42 -10.36 5.29
CA GLY A 75 2.74 -9.09 5.51
C GLY A 75 3.55 -7.84 5.18
N VAL A 76 4.75 -7.98 4.62
CA VAL A 76 5.55 -6.90 4.04
C VAL A 76 5.24 -6.80 2.54
N TYR A 77 5.05 -5.58 2.06
CA TYR A 77 4.87 -5.23 0.65
C TYR A 77 6.05 -4.40 0.19
N ILE A 78 6.65 -4.81 -0.93
CA ILE A 78 7.55 -3.99 -1.73
C ILE A 78 6.83 -3.71 -3.03
N VAL A 79 6.59 -2.43 -3.30
CA VAL A 79 5.86 -1.96 -4.47
C VAL A 79 6.71 -1.00 -5.27
N ARG A 80 6.50 -0.93 -6.57
CA ARG A 80 7.16 0.03 -7.47
C ARG A 80 6.09 0.87 -8.14
N ARG A 81 6.35 2.17 -8.32
CA ARG A 81 5.49 2.98 -9.21
C ARG A 81 5.79 2.59 -10.65
N VAL A 82 4.79 2.06 -11.33
CA VAL A 82 4.82 1.78 -12.77
C VAL A 82 3.95 2.86 -13.39
N VAL A 83 4.59 3.97 -13.78
CA VAL A 83 3.95 4.87 -14.72
C VAL A 83 3.93 4.07 -16.03
N GLY A 84 2.75 3.74 -16.54
CA GLY A 84 2.67 3.30 -17.92
C GLY A 84 3.17 4.46 -18.76
N ASP A 85 4.28 4.26 -19.48
CA ASP A 85 4.71 5.15 -20.54
C ASP A 85 3.59 5.17 -21.59
N GLY A 86 2.66 6.09 -21.37
CA GLY A 86 1.61 6.49 -22.28
C GLY A 86 1.77 7.98 -22.51
N GLU A 87 2.97 8.38 -22.96
CA GLU A 87 3.25 9.54 -23.80
C GLU A 87 4.64 9.37 -24.45
#